data_AF-A0A955UP62-F1
#
_entry.id   AF-A0A955UP62-F1
#
_cell.length_a   1.000
_cell.length_b   1.000
_cell.length_c   1.000
_cell.angle_alpha   90.00
_cell.angle_beta   90.00
_cell.angle_gamma   90.00
#
_symmetry.space_group_name_H-M   'P 1'
#
loop_
_entity.id
_entity.type
_entity.pdbx_description
1 polymer ?
#
loop_
_entity_poly.entity_id
_entity_poly.type
_entity_poly.pdbx_seq_one_letter_code
_entity_poly.pdbx_strand_id
1 'polypeptide(L)'
;MATPHVRALFPPFDPTSAEAEDQYDTVVRRLNRARIERGKAARELDELSRQFVEGDLRVRSGPRRGQPLSRVGRRRRLERLLELGQEVRRLDGLEAFSRAALDRMNEALDRWARETYGE
;
A
#
# COMPACT_ATOMS: atom_id res chain seq x y z
N MET A 1 3.86 28.15 7.29
CA MET A 1 4.04 26.81 7.88
C MET A 1 2.75 26.05 7.62
N ALA A 2 2.77 25.02 6.77
CA ALA A 2 1.57 24.28 6.38
C ALA A 2 1.23 23.24 7.46
N THR A 3 0.05 23.34 8.04
CA THR A 3 -0.52 22.40 9.00
C THR A 3 -0.65 21.02 8.33
N PRO A 4 -0.20 19.91 8.94
CA PRO A 4 -0.46 18.59 8.40
C PRO A 4 -1.97 18.34 8.48
N HIS A 5 -2.61 18.18 7.32
CA HIS A 5 -4.03 17.83 7.22
C HIS A 5 -4.31 16.61 8.09
N VAL A 6 -5.04 16.83 9.18
CA VAL A 6 -5.55 15.81 10.08
C VAL A 6 -6.30 14.79 9.24
N ARG A 7 -5.88 13.53 9.31
CA ARG A 7 -6.58 12.36 8.76
C ARG A 7 -7.90 12.15 9.51
N ALA A 8 -8.86 13.05 9.35
CA ALA A 8 -10.26 12.83 9.69
C ALA A 8 -10.99 12.68 8.36
N LEU A 9 -10.97 11.47 7.78
CA LEU A 9 -11.54 11.26 6.44
C LEU A 9 -12.91 10.58 6.43
N PHE A 10 -13.47 10.19 7.58
CA PHE A 10 -14.83 9.66 7.65
C PHE A 10 -15.50 10.06 8.97
N PRO A 11 -16.82 10.31 8.97
CA PRO A 11 -17.60 10.36 10.20
C PRO A 11 -17.41 9.05 11.00
N PRO A 12 -17.66 9.06 12.33
CA PRO A 12 -17.67 7.83 13.11
C PRO A 12 -18.58 6.78 12.43
N PHE A 13 -18.10 5.55 12.33
CA PHE A 13 -18.88 4.48 11.73
C PHE A 13 -20.08 4.14 12.62
N ASP A 14 -21.27 4.21 12.03
CA ASP A 14 -22.54 3.88 12.67
C ASP A 14 -23.16 2.68 11.92
N PRO A 15 -23.25 1.50 12.57
CA PRO A 15 -23.86 0.29 12.01
C PRO A 15 -25.31 0.47 11.52
N THR A 16 -26.03 1.45 12.06
CA THR A 16 -27.45 1.68 11.78
C THR A 16 -27.68 2.69 10.65
N SER A 17 -26.61 3.34 10.19
CA SER A 17 -26.68 4.32 9.12
C SER A 17 -26.97 3.67 7.77
N ALA A 18 -27.73 4.37 6.93
CA ALA A 18 -27.96 3.97 5.53
C ALA A 18 -26.66 3.91 4.69
N GLU A 19 -25.58 4.55 5.16
CA GLU A 19 -24.27 4.58 4.49
C GLU A 19 -23.27 3.54 5.06
N ALA A 20 -23.66 2.73 6.06
CA ALA A 20 -22.74 1.85 6.77
C ALA A 20 -22.04 0.84 5.83
N GLU A 21 -22.81 0.22 4.93
CA GLU A 21 -22.29 -0.74 3.95
C GLU A 21 -21.28 -0.07 3.01
N ASP A 22 -21.62 1.10 2.45
CA ASP A 22 -20.75 1.85 1.54
C ASP A 22 -19.43 2.30 2.20
N GLN A 23 -19.50 2.72 3.47
CA GLN A 23 -18.32 3.09 4.25
C GLN A 23 -17.40 1.87 4.46
N TYR A 24 -17.98 0.72 4.81
CA TYR A 24 -17.25 -0.53 5.02
C TYR A 24 -16.58 -0.99 3.72
N ASP A 25 -17.35 -1.04 2.64
CA ASP A 25 -16.88 -1.42 1.30
C ASP A 25 -15.73 -0.54 0.81
N THR A 26 -15.84 0.77 1.05
CA THR A 26 -14.78 1.73 0.69
C THR A 26 -13.47 1.41 1.40
N VAL A 27 -13.52 1.09 2.70
CA VAL A 27 -12.33 0.74 3.48
C VAL A 27 -11.73 -0.58 3.01
N VAL A 28 -12.56 -1.59 2.75
CA VAL A 28 -12.12 -2.90 2.24
C VAL A 28 -11.47 -2.77 0.86
N ARG A 29 -12.09 -2.06 -0.08
CA ARG A 29 -11.52 -1.82 -1.42
C ARG A 29 -10.19 -1.09 -1.33
N ARG A 30 -10.08 -0.09 -0.44
CA ARG A 30 -8.82 0.65 -0.22
C ARG A 30 -7.73 -0.25 0.35
N LEU A 31 -8.06 -1.09 1.34
CA LEU A 31 -7.14 -2.05 1.93
C LEU A 31 -6.63 -3.07 0.90
N ASN A 32 -7.53 -3.65 0.11
CA ASN A 32 -7.18 -4.63 -0.92
C ASN A 32 -6.30 -4.01 -2.01
N ARG A 33 -6.64 -2.79 -2.46
CA ARG A 33 -5.80 -2.06 -3.42
C ARG A 33 -4.40 -1.79 -2.85
N ALA A 34 -4.30 -1.33 -1.61
CA ALA A 34 -3.01 -1.09 -0.96
C ALA A 34 -2.15 -2.36 -0.91
N ARG A 35 -2.73 -3.51 -0.55
CA ARG A 35 -2.05 -4.81 -0.52
C ARG A 35 -1.55 -5.26 -1.88
N ILE A 36 -2.40 -5.16 -2.92
CA ILE A 36 -2.04 -5.56 -4.28
C ILE A 36 -0.86 -4.72 -4.78
N GLU A 37 -0.95 -3.39 -4.66
CA GLU A 37 0.10 -2.49 -5.11
C GLU A 37 1.38 -2.66 -4.27
N ARG A 38 1.26 -2.87 -2.96
CA ARG A 38 2.40 -3.18 -2.09
C ARG A 38 3.11 -4.45 -2.55
N GLY A 39 2.36 -5.52 -2.83
CA GLY A 39 2.92 -6.78 -3.30
C GLY A 39 3.63 -6.68 -4.65
N LYS A 40 3.16 -5.81 -5.56
CA LYS A 40 3.86 -5.51 -6.81
C LYS A 40 5.16 -4.74 -6.54
N ALA A 41 5.08 -3.63 -5.80
CA ALA A 41 6.23 -2.78 -5.50
C ALA A 41 7.32 -3.54 -4.72
N ALA A 42 6.95 -4.37 -3.74
CA ALA A 42 7.88 -5.16 -2.95
C ALA A 42 8.62 -6.21 -3.79
N ARG A 43 7.94 -6.87 -4.73
CA ARG A 43 8.59 -7.82 -5.65
C ARG A 43 9.57 -7.13 -6.59
N GLU A 44 9.19 -5.98 -7.15
CA GLU A 44 10.09 -5.20 -8.00
C GLU A 44 11.30 -4.67 -7.20
N LEU A 45 11.08 -4.22 -5.97
CA LEU A 45 12.12 -3.77 -5.06
C LEU A 45 13.12 -4.88 -4.73
N ASP A 46 12.63 -6.08 -4.41
CA ASP A 46 13.45 -7.25 -4.11
C ASP A 46 14.28 -7.65 -5.34
N GLU A 47 13.65 -7.71 -6.51
CA GLU A 47 14.33 -8.06 -7.75
C GLU A 47 15.43 -7.06 -8.12
N LEU A 48 15.17 -5.76 -7.95
CA LEU A 48 16.18 -4.71 -8.18
C LEU A 48 17.29 -4.75 -7.12
N SER A 49 16.95 -4.94 -5.86
CA SER A 49 17.92 -5.08 -4.76
C SER A 49 18.90 -6.22 -5.06
N ARG A 50 18.37 -7.38 -5.47
CA ARG A 50 19.15 -8.54 -5.88
C ARG A 50 20.11 -8.21 -7.02
N GLN A 51 19.65 -7.52 -8.07
CA GLN A 51 20.51 -7.11 -9.19
C GLN A 51 21.67 -6.21 -8.76
N PHE A 52 21.45 -5.33 -7.78
CA PHE A 52 22.53 -4.49 -7.25
C PHE A 52 23.52 -5.30 -6.40
N VAL A 53 23.04 -6.24 -5.58
CA VAL A 53 23.89 -7.09 -4.71
C VAL A 53 24.70 -8.09 -5.54
N GLU A 54 24.08 -8.75 -6.51
CA GLU A 54 24.72 -9.74 -7.38
C GLU A 54 25.54 -9.10 -8.52
N GLY A 55 25.46 -7.77 -8.68
CA GLY A 55 26.13 -7.05 -9.76
C GLY A 55 25.53 -7.30 -11.15
N ASP A 56 24.33 -7.88 -11.24
CA ASP A 56 23.61 -8.14 -12.48
C ASP A 56 22.88 -6.90 -13.03
N LEU A 57 23.65 -5.85 -13.29
CA LEU A 57 23.17 -4.60 -13.88
C LEU A 57 23.36 -4.63 -15.40
N ARG A 58 22.66 -5.53 -16.08
CA ARG A 58 22.71 -5.68 -17.55
C ARG A 58 21.44 -5.17 -18.24
N VAL A 59 21.59 -4.79 -19.50
CA VAL A 59 20.47 -4.46 -20.39
C VAL A 59 19.66 -5.73 -20.66
N ARG A 60 18.34 -5.68 -20.43
CA ARG A 60 17.47 -6.87 -20.55
C ARG A 60 16.84 -7.05 -21.94
N SER A 61 16.72 -5.97 -22.72
CA SER A 61 16.01 -5.97 -24.01
C SER A 61 16.72 -5.11 -25.06
N GLY A 62 16.39 -5.37 -26.34
CA GLY A 62 16.92 -4.62 -27.47
C GLY A 62 18.33 -5.03 -27.93
N PRO A 63 18.95 -4.24 -28.82
CA PRO A 63 20.21 -4.62 -29.50
C PRO A 63 21.43 -4.77 -28.59
N ARG A 64 21.39 -4.16 -27.40
CA ARG A 64 22.49 -4.20 -26.41
C ARG A 64 22.22 -5.20 -25.28
N ARG A 65 21.27 -6.11 -25.43
CA ARG A 65 20.92 -7.11 -24.40
C ARG A 65 22.16 -7.85 -23.92
N GLY A 66 22.26 -8.05 -22.60
CA GLY A 66 23.38 -8.74 -21.95
C GLY A 66 24.61 -7.86 -21.71
N GLN A 67 24.70 -6.68 -22.33
CA GLN A 67 25.76 -5.71 -22.04
C GLN A 67 25.51 -5.03 -20.68
N PRO A 68 26.58 -4.63 -19.95
CA PRO A 68 26.44 -3.84 -18.74
C PRO A 68 25.70 -2.53 -18.97
N LEU A 69 24.92 -2.10 -17.98
CA LEU A 69 24.28 -0.79 -18.00
C LEU A 69 25.33 0.32 -18.00
N SER A 70 25.06 1.35 -18.80
CA SER A 70 25.81 2.62 -18.77
C SER A 70 25.67 3.29 -17.40
N ARG A 71 26.54 4.27 -17.10
CA ARG A 71 26.46 5.05 -15.86
C ARG A 71 25.07 5.66 -15.63
N VAL A 72 24.47 6.21 -16.69
CA VAL A 72 23.11 6.76 -16.64
C VAL A 72 22.06 5.67 -16.39
N GLY A 73 22.20 4.49 -17.03
CA GLY A 73 21.30 3.36 -16.81
C GLY A 73 21.37 2.81 -15.38
N ARG A 74 22.57 2.73 -14.80
CA ARG A 74 22.77 2.35 -13.40
C ARG A 74 22.14 3.38 -12.46
N ARG A 75 22.32 4.67 -12.74
CA ARG A 75 21.70 5.75 -11.95
C ARG A 75 20.17 5.65 -11.94
N ARG A 76 19.55 5.47 -13.12
CA ARG A 76 18.08 5.29 -13.24
C ARG A 76 17.57 4.07 -12.47
N ARG A 77 18.32 2.95 -12.52
CA ARG A 77 17.99 1.76 -11.71
C ARG A 77 18.04 2.05 -10.21
N LEU A 78 19.04 2.82 -9.77
CA LEU A 78 19.18 3.20 -8.36
C LEU A 78 18.07 4.16 -7.92
N GLU A 79 17.74 5.15 -8.74
CA GLU A 79 16.61 6.07 -8.53
C GLU A 79 15.32 5.26 -8.37
N ARG A 80 15.04 4.32 -9.28
CA ARG A 80 13.86 3.43 -9.19
C ARG A 80 13.84 2.57 -7.93
N LEU A 81 14.99 2.05 -7.50
CA LEU A 81 15.11 1.27 -6.25
C LEU A 81 14.69 2.12 -5.04
N LEU A 82 15.18 3.37 -4.97
CA LEU A 82 14.85 4.28 -3.88
C LEU A 82 13.37 4.69 -3.89
N GLU A 83 12.82 4.96 -5.08
CA GLU A 83 11.39 5.26 -5.28
C GLU A 83 10.52 4.10 -4.80
N LEU A 84 10.83 2.87 -5.19
CA LEU A 84 10.11 1.67 -4.76
C LEU A 84 10.18 1.48 -3.25
N GLY A 85 11.33 1.73 -2.63
CA GLY A 85 11.48 1.68 -1.18
C GLY A 85 10.58 2.70 -0.46
N GLN A 86 10.44 3.91 -1.01
CA GLN A 86 9.49 4.91 -0.49
C GLN A 86 8.04 4.51 -0.73
N GLU A 87 7.75 3.95 -1.91
CA GLU A 87 6.41 3.49 -2.29
C GLU A 87 5.92 2.36 -1.38
N VAL A 88 6.75 1.35 -1.11
CA VAL A 88 6.44 0.27 -0.17
C VAL A 88 6.10 0.83 1.21
N ARG A 89 6.94 1.72 1.77
CA ARG A 89 6.67 2.33 3.09
C ARG A 89 5.37 3.14 3.10
N ARG A 90 5.08 3.87 2.03
CA ARG A 90 3.83 4.62 1.90
C ARG A 90 2.62 3.68 1.87
N LEU A 91 2.72 2.57 1.14
CA LEU A 91 1.67 1.56 1.02
C LEU A 91 1.48 0.79 2.33
N ASP A 92 2.54 0.46 3.06
CA ASP A 92 2.47 -0.10 4.42
C ASP A 92 1.68 0.83 5.35
N GLY A 93 1.96 2.14 5.32
CA GLY A 93 1.23 3.12 6.11
C GLY A 93 -0.25 3.25 5.72
N LEU A 94 -0.59 3.05 4.45
CA LEU A 94 -1.97 3.04 3.97
C LEU A 94 -2.70 1.74 4.35
N GLU A 95 -2.02 0.59 4.24
CA GLU A 95 -2.53 -0.71 4.67
C GLU A 95 -2.83 -0.68 6.17
N ALA A 96 -1.87 -0.29 7.00
CA ALA A 96 -2.04 -0.19 8.46
C ALA A 96 -3.19 0.74 8.84
N PHE A 97 -3.29 1.90 8.19
CA PHE A 97 -4.38 2.85 8.43
C PHE A 97 -5.75 2.29 8.03
N SER A 98 -5.84 1.57 6.91
CA SER A 98 -7.09 0.96 6.43
C SER A 98 -7.50 -0.23 7.27
N ARG A 99 -6.54 -1.03 7.72
CA ARG A 99 -6.78 -2.15 8.63
C ARG A 99 -7.32 -1.65 9.96
N ALA A 100 -6.68 -0.65 10.57
CA ALA A 100 -7.16 -0.07 11.83
C ALA A 100 -8.57 0.55 11.69
N ALA A 101 -8.93 1.08 10.52
CA ALA A 101 -10.29 1.55 10.26
C ALA A 101 -11.29 0.40 10.19
N LEU A 102 -10.94 -0.68 9.48
CA LEU A 102 -11.77 -1.88 9.36
C LEU A 102 -11.98 -2.55 10.72
N ASP A 103 -10.93 -2.65 11.54
CA ASP A 103 -11.01 -3.23 12.89
C ASP A 103 -11.99 -2.44 13.76
N ARG A 104 -11.95 -1.09 13.73
CA ARG A 104 -12.93 -0.25 14.45
C ARG A 104 -14.36 -0.43 13.96
N MET A 105 -14.56 -0.60 12.65
CA MET A 105 -15.88 -0.86 12.06
C MET A 105 -16.42 -2.22 12.51
N ASN A 106 -15.58 -3.26 12.51
CA ASN A 106 -15.93 -4.58 13.01
C ASN A 106 -16.30 -4.55 14.49
N GLU A 107 -15.53 -3.87 15.34
CA GLU A 107 -15.86 -3.72 16.76
C GLU A 107 -17.20 -3.00 16.98
N ALA A 108 -17.55 -2.02 16.14
CA ALA A 108 -18.83 -1.33 16.21
C ALA A 108 -19.99 -2.23 15.77
N LEU A 109 -19.82 -3.02 14.70
CA LEU A 109 -20.78 -4.02 14.26
C LEU A 109 -21.00 -5.09 15.34
N ASP A 110 -19.93 -5.59 15.96
CA ASP A 110 -19.99 -6.59 17.02
C ASP A 110 -20.74 -6.07 18.26
N ARG A 111 -20.48 -4.83 18.67
CA ARG A 111 -21.20 -4.19 19.78
C ARG A 111 -22.69 -4.06 19.46
N TRP A 112 -23.02 -3.50 18.31
CA TRP A 112 -24.40 -3.35 17.86
C TRP A 112 -25.14 -4.69 17.79
N ALA A 113 -24.49 -5.74 17.25
CA ALA A 113 -25.08 -7.07 17.14
C ALA A 113 -25.39 -7.67 18.51
N ARG A 114 -24.48 -7.53 19.49
CA ARG A 114 -24.71 -7.98 20.88
C ARG A 114 -25.85 -7.22 21.55
N GLU A 115 -25.91 -5.90 21.36
CA GLU A 115 -26.97 -5.06 21.94
C GLU A 115 -28.34 -5.32 21.32
N THR A 116 -28.38 -5.70 20.03
CA THR A 116 -29.63 -5.88 19.27
C THR A 116 -30.18 -7.30 19.34
N TYR A 117 -29.30 -8.31 19.31
CA TYR A 117 -29.67 -9.72 19.16
C TYR A 117 -29.15 -10.63 20.27
N GLY A 118 -28.38 -10.09 21.22
CA GLY A 118 -27.82 -10.87 22.32
C GLY A 118 -28.84 -11.12 23.42
N GLU A 119 -29.61 -12.21 23.28
CA GLU A 119 -30.09 -13.03 24.39
C GLU A 119 -29.10 -14.17 24.68
#